data_AF-L8WWY8-F1
#
_entry.id   AF-L8WWY8-F1
#
_cell.length_a   1.000
_cell.length_b   1.000
_cell.length_c   1.000
_cell.angle_alpha   90.00
_cell.angle_beta   90.00
_cell.angle_gamma   90.00
#
_symmetry.space_group_name_H-M   'P 1'
#
loop_
_entity.id
_entity.type
_entity.pdbx_description
1 polymer ?
#
loop_
_entity_poly.entity_id
_entity_poly.type
_entity_poly.pdbx_seq_one_letter_code
_entity_poly.pdbx_strand_id
1 'polypeptide(L)'
;MADGTYSPDLLGIFPDELIVRILHFCDFEDILQFATTNRRYYNVVVHTISLQLHVELEANCLEIIKGSQKNNATYSLLLDELARYRDAWLDLKFETPFQQFSEERALLWDFRGGYYAVGFTSASTTTSDADSLEIIPLDSSHARSKLTLPTDFHELTFDSDQDFLVLAKVDAFKFVSFMLINLCSITTGLAHPLAENPMFTVQVDFPIPDPKDEPQAFTMEVMDAILVVKITDPRARKYELIAWNWKTWEPLLRVGSISGAIDFSFLQKTHLVLFSAEEKGKDLRLIELLLYSISPQISKRKKTSTLFHASDYDHAVPVLILRFPEPEKSYTVMPTISFIKSNSTPGKTVYAKSAGFAHPSSPTLGVFLSLYKSPSLHADEETARFLIAISTRYILRYLIELPDQKCSSVIPWDEWGTNATRWFVSDDNIYQWAYWMSGTRLIRVHENPVSVLRDLSILDFNSRTIRRFGSSSSEKSFGIHQPPQSDDYLKLQVLAVKGLIRSLRTNHAYPNLPELLTEVVDSEMPTIIVNGFLNPVESRLPYRKVTRTNFLPRCEDWAIYGPYIIMINVSPYNQCSKNRMSSCLRLLDDGSRSCGS
;
A
#
# COMPACT_ATOMS: atom_id res chain seq x y z
N MET A 1 -17.75 -46.76 34.83
CA MET A 1 -16.55 -46.22 35.51
C MET A 1 -15.37 -46.61 34.64
N ALA A 2 -14.90 -45.68 33.80
CA ALA A 2 -13.67 -45.86 33.04
C ALA A 2 -12.64 -44.97 33.72
N ASP A 3 -11.58 -45.56 34.26
CA ASP A 3 -10.45 -44.84 34.83
C ASP A 3 -9.77 -44.06 33.70
N GLY A 4 -10.05 -42.75 33.66
CA GLY A 4 -9.36 -41.82 32.79
C GLY A 4 -7.95 -41.62 33.30
N THR A 5 -7.01 -42.41 32.78
CA THR A 5 -5.58 -42.16 32.93
C THR A 5 -5.26 -40.78 32.34
N TYR A 6 -5.05 -39.79 33.20
CA TYR A 6 -4.54 -38.48 32.83
C TYR A 6 -3.19 -38.66 32.13
N SER A 7 -3.11 -38.32 30.85
CA SER A 7 -1.82 -38.19 30.17
C SER A 7 -1.02 -37.12 30.92
N PRO A 8 0.20 -37.42 31.41
CA PRO A 8 1.01 -36.43 32.09
C PRO A 8 1.26 -35.25 31.15
N ASP A 9 1.06 -34.03 31.67
CA ASP A 9 1.41 -32.80 30.97
C ASP A 9 2.92 -32.75 30.76
N LEU A 10 3.38 -33.25 29.61
CA LEU A 10 4.79 -33.33 29.23
C LEU A 10 5.45 -31.95 29.21
N LEU A 11 4.68 -30.88 28.95
CA LEU A 11 5.20 -29.51 28.94
C LEU A 11 5.42 -28.96 30.36
N GLY A 12 4.73 -29.51 31.36
CA GLY A 12 4.90 -29.13 32.76
C GLY A 12 6.30 -29.43 33.31
N ILE A 13 7.08 -30.29 32.65
CA ILE A 13 8.44 -30.67 33.06
C ILE A 13 9.50 -29.69 32.53
N PHE A 14 9.21 -28.96 31.44
CA PHE A 14 10.20 -28.05 30.85
C PHE A 14 10.41 -26.79 31.71
N PRO A 15 11.65 -26.30 31.85
CA PRO A 15 11.93 -24.96 32.35
C PRO A 15 11.29 -23.87 31.48
N ASP A 16 10.95 -22.74 32.08
CA ASP A 16 10.28 -21.64 31.39
C ASP A 16 11.12 -21.11 30.21
N GLU A 17 12.45 -21.16 30.28
CA GLU A 17 13.35 -20.75 29.20
C GLU A 17 13.22 -21.61 27.95
N LEU A 18 12.98 -22.93 28.11
CA LEU A 18 12.74 -23.83 26.99
C LEU A 18 11.36 -23.57 26.38
N ILE A 19 10.35 -23.33 27.23
CA ILE A 19 9.00 -22.97 26.77
C ILE A 19 9.07 -21.69 25.94
N VAL A 20 9.76 -20.64 26.43
CA VAL A 20 9.94 -19.37 25.70
C VAL A 20 10.61 -19.59 24.35
N ARG A 21 11.65 -20.43 24.27
CA ARG A 21 12.32 -20.75 23.01
C ARG A 21 11.41 -21.47 22.02
N ILE A 22 10.62 -22.43 22.49
CA ILE A 22 9.63 -23.13 21.66
C ILE A 22 8.60 -22.14 21.11
N LEU A 23 8.06 -21.29 21.98
CA LEU A 23 7.05 -20.30 21.61
C LEU A 23 7.54 -19.25 20.62
N HIS A 24 8.85 -18.98 20.53
CA HIS A 24 9.41 -18.12 19.49
C HIS A 24 9.37 -18.73 18.07
N PHE A 25 9.07 -20.03 17.94
CA PHE A 25 8.84 -20.69 16.65
C PHE A 25 7.34 -20.85 16.32
N CYS A 26 6.46 -20.46 17.23
CA CYS A 26 5.02 -20.48 17.04
C CYS A 26 4.54 -19.12 16.51
N ASP A 27 3.41 -19.11 15.81
CA ASP A 27 2.72 -17.86 15.54
C ASP A 27 2.11 -17.30 16.84
N PHE A 28 1.76 -16.02 16.82
CA PHE A 28 1.17 -15.40 18.00
C PHE A 28 -0.22 -15.97 18.37
N GLU A 29 -0.99 -16.59 17.47
CA GLU A 29 -2.30 -17.21 17.80
C GLU A 29 -2.07 -18.43 18.70
N ASP A 30 -1.10 -19.26 18.33
CA ASP A 30 -0.63 -20.41 19.11
C ASP A 30 -0.07 -19.98 20.47
N ILE A 31 0.72 -18.90 20.53
CA ILE A 31 1.24 -18.36 21.79
C ILE A 31 0.08 -17.94 22.72
N LEU A 32 -0.91 -17.24 22.19
CA LEU A 32 -2.07 -16.79 22.96
C LEU A 32 -2.96 -17.97 23.38
N GLN A 33 -3.17 -18.95 22.49
CA GLN A 33 -3.92 -20.16 22.82
C GLN A 33 -3.20 -20.96 23.91
N PHE A 34 -1.88 -21.14 23.81
CA PHE A 34 -1.06 -21.77 24.84
C PHE A 34 -1.24 -21.07 26.20
N ALA A 35 -1.22 -19.75 26.23
CA ALA A 35 -1.43 -18.97 27.46
C ALA A 35 -2.80 -19.21 28.11
N THR A 36 -3.83 -19.60 27.34
CA THR A 36 -5.19 -19.85 27.89
C THR A 36 -5.33 -21.21 28.59
N THR A 37 -4.37 -22.12 28.40
CA THR A 37 -4.50 -23.50 28.89
C THR A 37 -4.17 -23.68 30.38
N ASN A 38 -3.23 -22.90 30.94
CA ASN A 38 -2.85 -22.97 32.36
C ASN A 38 -2.28 -21.62 32.87
N ARG A 39 -2.47 -21.32 34.16
CA ARG A 39 -1.93 -20.13 34.84
C ARG A 39 -0.39 -20.00 34.74
N ARG A 40 0.36 -21.10 34.80
CA ARG A 40 1.83 -21.06 34.61
C ARG A 40 2.17 -20.54 33.23
N TYR A 41 1.54 -21.08 32.19
CA TYR A 41 1.79 -20.71 30.80
C TYR A 41 1.35 -19.28 30.50
N TYR A 42 0.21 -18.85 31.04
CA TYR A 42 -0.18 -17.45 31.07
C TYR A 42 0.91 -16.57 31.66
N ASN A 43 1.46 -16.93 32.82
CA ASN A 43 2.52 -16.16 33.46
C ASN A 43 3.80 -16.12 32.62
N VAL A 44 4.19 -17.23 31.98
CA VAL A 44 5.35 -17.26 31.07
C VAL A 44 5.17 -16.25 29.93
N VAL A 45 4.03 -16.27 29.25
CA VAL A 45 3.76 -15.37 28.12
C VAL A 45 3.67 -13.91 28.61
N VAL A 46 2.96 -13.65 29.70
CA VAL A 46 2.71 -12.29 30.21
C VAL A 46 3.91 -11.67 30.92
N HIS A 47 4.88 -12.43 31.43
CA HIS A 47 6.07 -11.85 32.08
C HIS A 47 7.33 -11.91 31.21
N THR A 48 7.27 -12.52 30.02
CA THR A 48 8.40 -12.59 29.09
C THR A 48 8.29 -11.50 28.02
N ILE A 49 9.11 -10.46 28.14
CA ILE A 49 9.10 -9.29 27.24
C ILE A 49 9.35 -9.69 25.77
N SER A 50 10.21 -10.68 25.50
CA SER A 50 10.47 -11.12 24.14
C SER A 50 9.24 -11.75 23.47
N LEU A 51 8.43 -12.52 24.21
CA LEU A 51 7.18 -13.09 23.72
C LEU A 51 6.12 -12.01 23.53
N GLN A 52 6.01 -11.04 24.45
CA GLN A 52 5.12 -9.90 24.27
C GLN A 52 5.46 -9.10 23.01
N LEU A 53 6.75 -8.83 22.78
CA LEU A 53 7.22 -8.15 21.57
C LEU A 53 6.90 -8.98 20.32
N HIS A 54 7.12 -10.29 20.36
CA HIS A 54 6.76 -11.19 19.26
C HIS A 54 5.27 -11.09 18.93
N VAL A 55 4.41 -11.21 19.94
CA VAL A 55 2.95 -11.11 19.80
C VAL A 55 2.54 -9.75 19.22
N GLU A 56 3.10 -8.64 19.73
CA GLU A 56 2.76 -7.30 19.24
C GLU A 56 3.25 -7.05 17.81
N LEU A 57 4.44 -7.54 17.44
CA LEU A 57 4.96 -7.44 16.09
C LEU A 57 4.02 -8.14 15.11
N GLU A 58 3.72 -9.42 15.35
CA GLU A 58 2.81 -10.16 14.48
C GLU A 58 1.41 -9.56 14.48
N ALA A 59 0.88 -9.14 15.63
CA ALA A 59 -0.44 -8.49 15.76
C ALA A 59 -0.59 -7.23 14.89
N ASN A 60 0.51 -6.55 14.59
CA ASN A 60 0.53 -5.38 13.72
C ASN A 60 1.05 -5.70 12.31
N CYS A 61 1.24 -6.97 11.98
CA CYS A 61 1.85 -7.46 10.76
C CYS A 61 3.26 -6.88 10.52
N LEU A 62 4.04 -6.66 11.57
CA LEU A 62 5.37 -6.05 11.52
C LEU A 62 6.47 -7.07 11.87
N GLU A 63 7.68 -6.80 11.40
CA GLU A 63 8.92 -7.46 11.79
C GLU A 63 10.02 -6.44 12.12
N ILE A 64 11.03 -6.86 12.88
CA ILE A 64 12.23 -6.05 13.10
C ILE A 64 13.20 -6.31 11.94
N ILE A 65 13.64 -5.24 11.27
CA ILE A 65 14.62 -5.33 10.19
C ILE A 65 15.97 -5.76 10.78
N LYS A 66 16.53 -6.85 10.24
CA LYS A 66 17.83 -7.38 10.68
C LYS A 66 18.93 -6.33 10.53
N GLY A 67 19.70 -6.11 11.60
CA GLY A 67 20.80 -5.14 11.62
C GLY A 67 20.38 -3.68 11.81
N SER A 68 19.09 -3.37 11.92
CA SER A 68 18.60 -1.99 12.09
C SER A 68 18.64 -1.48 13.53
N GLN A 69 18.97 -2.33 14.50
CA GLN A 69 18.97 -1.96 15.92
C GLN A 69 20.11 -0.98 16.23
N LYS A 70 19.75 0.19 16.76
CA LYS A 70 20.68 1.20 17.24
C LYS A 70 20.97 0.97 18.74
N ASN A 71 22.17 1.32 19.19
CA ASN A 71 22.50 1.55 20.61
C ASN A 71 22.00 0.48 21.62
N ASN A 72 22.29 -0.80 21.40
CA ASN A 72 21.89 -1.90 22.31
C ASN A 72 20.38 -1.89 22.66
N ALA A 73 19.52 -1.57 21.69
CA ALA A 73 18.06 -1.54 21.89
C ALA A 73 17.57 -2.84 22.55
N THR A 74 16.97 -2.72 23.74
CA THR A 74 16.43 -3.87 24.49
C THR A 74 15.02 -4.20 24.00
N TYR A 75 14.57 -5.45 24.21
CA TYR A 75 13.19 -5.82 23.87
C TYR A 75 12.14 -4.96 24.57
N SER A 76 12.43 -4.48 25.80
CA SER A 76 11.53 -3.59 26.53
C SER A 76 11.38 -2.24 25.83
N LEU A 77 12.47 -1.67 25.33
CA LEU A 77 12.44 -0.41 24.59
C LEU A 77 11.70 -0.56 23.26
N LEU A 78 11.96 -1.65 22.53
CA LEU A 78 11.30 -1.92 21.26
C LEU A 78 9.79 -2.13 21.43
N LEU A 79 9.37 -2.83 22.48
CA LEU A 79 7.97 -3.05 22.80
C LEU A 79 7.27 -1.72 23.14
N ASP A 80 7.91 -0.86 23.92
CA ASP A 80 7.40 0.48 24.24
C ASP A 80 7.27 1.37 23.00
N GLU A 81 8.26 1.36 22.11
CA GLU A 81 8.20 2.09 20.83
C GLU A 81 7.06 1.60 19.93
N LEU A 82 6.89 0.27 19.83
CA LEU A 82 5.82 -0.33 19.04
C LEU A 82 4.43 0.00 19.62
N ALA A 83 4.30 -0.04 20.95
CA ALA A 83 3.07 0.34 21.63
C ALA A 83 2.73 1.81 21.36
N ARG A 84 3.70 2.72 21.47
CA ARG A 84 3.51 4.14 21.12
C ARG A 84 3.14 4.35 19.66
N TYR A 85 3.82 3.68 18.73
CA TYR A 85 3.50 3.73 17.31
C TYR A 85 2.05 3.31 17.05
N ARG A 86 1.63 2.18 17.63
CA ARG A 86 0.25 1.68 17.55
C ARG A 86 -0.72 2.70 18.14
N ASP A 87 -0.54 3.09 19.39
CA ASP A 87 -1.48 3.95 20.14
C ASP A 87 -1.64 5.33 19.51
N ALA A 88 -0.58 5.87 18.92
CA ALA A 88 -0.64 7.13 18.19
C ALA A 88 -1.54 7.04 16.94
N TRP A 89 -1.53 5.91 16.20
CA TRP A 89 -2.51 5.67 15.13
C TRP A 89 -3.91 5.40 15.66
N LEU A 90 -4.02 4.80 16.84
CA LEU A 90 -5.31 4.50 17.44
C LEU A 90 -6.07 5.77 17.78
N ASP A 91 -5.39 6.72 18.41
CA ASP A 91 -5.98 7.95 18.89
C ASP A 91 -5.69 9.14 17.96
N LEU A 92 -5.11 8.91 16.77
CA LEU A 92 -4.62 9.98 15.87
C LEU A 92 -3.80 11.05 16.63
N LYS A 93 -3.01 10.60 17.61
CA LYS A 93 -2.14 11.43 18.46
C LYS A 93 -0.80 11.63 17.75
N PHE A 94 -0.80 12.61 16.85
CA PHE A 94 0.37 13.05 16.12
C PHE A 94 1.05 14.24 16.83
N GLU A 95 2.35 14.38 16.66
CA GLU A 95 3.11 15.62 16.90
C GLU A 95 2.50 16.80 16.17
N THR A 96 2.95 17.98 16.59
CA THR A 96 2.73 19.22 15.88
C THR A 96 3.14 19.06 14.42
N PRO A 97 2.28 19.43 13.46
CA PRO A 97 2.64 19.40 12.06
C PRO A 97 3.89 20.24 11.81
N PHE A 98 4.84 19.69 11.04
CA PHE A 98 5.96 20.44 10.50
C PHE A 98 5.77 20.62 8.99
N GLN A 99 6.54 21.51 8.39
CA GLN A 99 6.39 21.86 6.99
C GLN A 99 7.72 21.67 6.27
N GLN A 100 7.69 20.94 5.15
CA GLN A 100 8.83 20.76 4.28
C GLN A 100 8.43 21.12 2.87
N PHE A 101 9.19 21.99 2.22
CA PHE A 101 8.96 22.39 0.84
C PHE A 101 10.22 22.19 0.02
N SER A 102 10.05 21.67 -1.20
CA SER A 102 10.99 21.92 -2.28
C SER A 102 10.89 23.39 -2.68
N GLU A 103 12.05 24.03 -2.87
CA GLU A 103 12.09 25.39 -3.42
C GLU A 103 11.80 25.40 -4.93
N GLU A 104 12.00 24.24 -5.56
CA GLU A 104 11.86 24.01 -6.99
C GLU A 104 10.45 23.54 -7.34
N ARG A 105 10.04 23.82 -8.58
CA ARG A 105 8.80 23.28 -9.12
C ARG A 105 8.99 21.78 -9.36
N ALA A 106 8.38 20.97 -8.51
CA ALA A 106 8.33 19.52 -8.71
C ALA A 106 7.66 19.20 -10.05
N LEU A 107 8.34 18.44 -10.91
CA LEU A 107 7.75 17.80 -12.08
C LEU A 107 7.28 16.39 -11.75
N LEU A 108 8.03 15.72 -10.88
CA LEU A 108 7.87 14.34 -10.45
C LEU A 108 8.11 14.30 -8.94
N TRP A 109 7.55 13.32 -8.25
CA TRP A 109 7.91 13.07 -6.86
C TRP A 109 7.56 11.64 -6.44
N ASP A 110 8.24 11.15 -5.40
CA ASP A 110 8.03 9.82 -4.83
C ASP A 110 8.28 9.84 -3.29
N PHE A 111 7.62 8.97 -2.54
CA PHE A 111 7.84 8.74 -1.10
C PHE A 111 8.32 7.32 -0.83
N ARG A 112 9.58 7.16 -0.40
CA ARG A 112 10.15 5.85 -0.06
C ARG A 112 11.19 5.96 1.04
N GLY A 113 11.28 4.94 1.88
CA GLY A 113 12.26 4.83 2.96
C GLY A 113 12.25 5.97 4.00
N GLY A 114 11.16 6.74 4.12
CA GLY A 114 11.15 7.94 4.97
C GLY A 114 11.73 9.19 4.30
N TYR A 115 11.89 9.17 2.97
CA TYR A 115 12.32 10.29 2.17
C TYR A 115 11.22 10.71 1.19
N TYR A 116 11.20 12.01 0.90
CA TYR A 116 10.45 12.62 -0.17
C TYR A 116 11.43 13.03 -1.26
N ALA A 117 11.34 12.40 -2.43
CA ALA A 117 12.15 12.71 -3.59
C ALA A 117 11.37 13.61 -4.54
N VAL A 118 12.00 14.66 -5.05
CA VAL A 118 11.39 15.63 -5.98
C VAL A 118 12.24 15.76 -7.21
N GLY A 119 11.72 15.36 -8.37
CA GLY A 119 12.31 15.61 -9.67
C GLY A 119 11.98 17.02 -10.15
N PHE A 120 12.98 17.77 -10.60
CA PHE A 120 12.81 19.14 -11.11
C PHE A 120 13.80 19.41 -12.25
N THR A 121 13.67 20.57 -12.90
CA THR A 121 14.61 21.05 -13.93
C THR A 121 15.52 22.13 -13.33
N SER A 122 16.83 21.89 -13.27
CA SER A 122 17.81 22.84 -12.71
C SER A 122 18.29 23.87 -13.73
N ALA A 123 18.20 23.58 -15.03
CA ALA A 123 18.67 24.46 -16.08
C ALA A 123 17.52 25.25 -16.74
N SER A 124 17.84 26.38 -17.38
CA SER A 124 16.95 27.02 -18.37
C SER A 124 16.91 26.22 -19.68
N THR A 125 16.97 24.89 -19.59
CA THR A 125 16.86 24.01 -20.74
C THR A 125 15.46 24.17 -21.33
N THR A 126 15.38 24.08 -22.65
CA THR A 126 14.11 24.12 -23.37
C THR A 126 13.27 22.86 -23.17
N THR A 127 13.79 21.86 -22.44
CA THR A 127 13.11 20.61 -22.16
C THR A 127 12.20 20.78 -20.94
N SER A 128 11.00 20.22 -21.02
CA SER A 128 10.01 20.19 -19.95
C SER A 128 10.25 19.07 -18.93
N ASP A 129 11.38 18.39 -19.03
CA ASP A 129 11.61 17.10 -18.39
C ASP A 129 12.57 17.30 -17.20
N ALA A 130 12.48 16.43 -16.19
CA ALA A 130 13.30 16.55 -14.99
C ALA A 130 14.74 16.16 -15.30
N ASP A 131 15.71 16.94 -14.83
CA ASP A 131 17.15 16.68 -14.97
C ASP A 131 17.88 16.67 -13.62
N SER A 132 17.13 16.94 -12.54
CA SER A 132 17.65 17.12 -11.20
C SER A 132 16.70 16.56 -10.15
N LEU A 133 17.25 16.24 -8.99
CA LEU A 133 16.57 15.57 -7.90
C LEU A 133 16.87 16.28 -6.57
N GLU A 134 15.84 16.54 -5.77
CA GLU A 134 15.98 16.96 -4.37
C GLU A 134 15.48 15.82 -3.48
N ILE A 135 16.32 15.33 -2.57
CA ILE A 135 15.97 14.32 -1.57
C ILE A 135 15.77 15.00 -0.22
N ILE A 136 14.57 14.85 0.32
CA ILE A 136 14.13 15.52 1.54
C ILE A 136 13.76 14.44 2.59
N PRO A 137 14.57 14.28 3.65
CA PRO A 137 14.27 13.34 4.73
C PRO A 137 13.06 13.80 5.56
N LEU A 138 12.10 12.92 5.81
CA LEU A 138 10.88 13.24 6.56
C LEU A 138 11.11 13.34 8.09
N ASP A 139 12.28 12.94 8.59
CA ASP A 139 12.59 12.96 10.03
C ASP A 139 13.22 14.26 10.54
N SER A 140 13.33 15.30 9.68
CA SER A 140 13.77 16.68 9.96
C SER A 140 15.21 16.88 10.46
N SER A 141 15.94 15.82 10.80
CA SER A 141 17.31 15.90 11.33
C SER A 141 18.40 15.99 10.26
N HIS A 142 18.08 15.63 9.02
CA HIS A 142 19.08 15.47 7.97
C HIS A 142 19.04 16.61 6.94
N ALA A 143 20.22 16.99 6.46
CA ALA A 143 20.36 17.99 5.41
C ALA A 143 19.74 17.48 4.11
N ARG A 144 19.06 18.38 3.39
CA ARG A 144 18.54 18.10 2.05
C ARG A 144 19.70 17.96 1.09
N SER A 145 19.59 17.06 0.13
CA SER A 145 20.56 16.94 -0.97
C SER A 145 19.88 17.29 -2.29
N LYS A 146 20.53 18.18 -3.06
CA LYS A 146 20.19 18.44 -4.45
C LYS A 146 21.25 17.79 -5.33
N LEU A 147 20.79 17.16 -6.41
CA LEU A 147 21.63 16.43 -7.35
C LEU A 147 21.19 16.77 -8.77
N THR A 148 22.13 17.23 -9.58
CA THR A 148 21.93 17.35 -11.04
C THR A 148 22.40 16.06 -11.69
N LEU A 149 21.54 15.44 -12.48
CA LEU A 149 21.78 14.17 -13.11
C LEU A 149 22.35 14.38 -14.53
N PRO A 150 23.12 13.42 -15.06
CA PRO A 150 23.70 13.54 -16.40
C PRO A 150 22.68 13.45 -17.52
N THR A 151 21.47 12.95 -17.23
CA THR A 151 20.39 12.74 -18.19
C THR A 151 19.06 13.19 -17.59
N ASP A 152 18.20 13.71 -18.46
CA ASP A 152 16.79 13.93 -18.16
C ASP A 152 16.02 12.62 -18.03
N PHE A 153 14.88 12.67 -17.35
CA PHE A 153 14.04 11.51 -17.06
C PHE A 153 12.55 11.89 -16.93
N HIS A 154 11.71 10.88 -17.11
CA HIS A 154 10.24 10.99 -17.10
C HIS A 154 9.61 10.30 -15.89
N GLU A 155 10.27 9.31 -15.31
CA GLU A 155 9.83 8.58 -14.12
C GLU A 155 11.03 8.26 -13.23
N LEU A 156 10.80 8.18 -11.93
CA LEU A 156 11.81 7.82 -10.95
C LEU A 156 11.26 6.83 -9.93
N THR A 157 12.13 5.94 -9.45
CA THR A 157 11.90 5.21 -8.20
C THR A 157 13.23 5.03 -7.48
N PHE A 158 13.20 4.85 -6.17
CA PHE A 158 14.44 4.80 -5.39
C PHE A 158 14.34 3.92 -4.15
N ASP A 159 15.49 3.55 -3.64
CA ASP A 159 15.67 2.79 -2.41
C ASP A 159 16.85 3.36 -1.62
N SER A 160 16.52 4.18 -0.63
CA SER A 160 17.50 4.85 0.23
C SER A 160 18.37 3.88 1.03
N ASP A 161 17.85 2.69 1.39
CA ASP A 161 18.59 1.71 2.18
C ASP A 161 19.78 1.12 1.41
N GLN A 162 19.72 1.18 0.08
CA GLN A 162 20.74 0.67 -0.83
C GLN A 162 21.48 1.77 -1.60
N ASP A 163 21.24 3.05 -1.30
CA ASP A 163 21.71 4.18 -2.10
C ASP A 163 21.34 4.06 -3.59
N PHE A 164 20.15 3.52 -3.90
CA PHE A 164 19.80 3.10 -5.27
C PHE A 164 18.70 3.97 -5.89
N LEU A 165 18.96 4.52 -7.07
CA LEU A 165 18.05 5.37 -7.85
C LEU A 165 17.83 4.75 -9.22
N VAL A 166 16.58 4.68 -9.67
CA VAL A 166 16.22 4.23 -11.02
C VAL A 166 15.53 5.37 -11.74
N LEU A 167 16.04 5.70 -12.92
CA LEU A 167 15.51 6.74 -13.79
C LEU A 167 15.09 6.11 -15.10
N ALA A 168 13.89 6.41 -15.57
CA ALA A 168 13.42 5.97 -16.88
C ALA A 168 13.14 7.16 -17.80
N LYS A 169 13.55 7.00 -19.06
CA LYS A 169 13.29 7.95 -20.14
C LYS A 169 12.74 7.20 -21.34
N VAL A 170 11.65 7.69 -21.92
CA VAL A 170 11.13 7.18 -23.19
C VAL A 170 11.68 8.00 -24.33
N ASP A 171 12.21 7.32 -25.34
CA ASP A 171 12.67 7.95 -26.56
C ASP A 171 11.73 7.59 -27.72
N ALA A 172 10.90 8.55 -28.11
CA ALA A 172 9.88 8.38 -29.12
C ALA A 172 10.43 8.71 -30.52
N PHE A 173 11.27 7.83 -31.09
CA PHE A 173 11.73 7.96 -32.46
C PHE A 173 10.81 7.22 -33.45
N LYS A 174 9.89 7.98 -34.07
CA LYS A 174 9.03 7.75 -35.26
C LYS A 174 8.33 6.40 -35.48
N PHE A 175 8.87 5.23 -35.09
CA PHE A 175 8.24 3.91 -35.26
C PHE A 175 8.64 2.86 -34.22
N VAL A 176 9.71 3.05 -33.45
CA VAL A 176 10.12 2.11 -32.39
C VAL A 176 10.44 2.94 -31.15
N SER A 177 9.56 2.88 -30.16
CA SER A 177 9.83 3.50 -28.86
C SER A 177 10.69 2.55 -28.05
N PHE A 178 11.75 3.09 -27.46
CA PHE A 178 12.55 2.39 -26.48
C PHE A 178 12.52 3.15 -25.16
N MET A 179 12.61 2.40 -24.07
CA MET A 179 12.77 2.97 -22.74
C MET A 179 14.21 2.80 -22.30
N LEU A 180 14.89 3.91 -22.04
CA LEU A 180 16.21 3.92 -21.42
C LEU A 180 16.04 3.90 -19.91
N ILE A 181 16.69 2.95 -19.25
CA ILE A 181 16.73 2.84 -17.79
C ILE A 181 18.15 3.09 -17.31
N ASN A 182 18.31 4.04 -16.40
CA ASN A 182 19.57 4.35 -15.72
C ASN A 182 19.46 3.95 -14.23
N LEU A 183 20.46 3.21 -13.77
CA LEU A 183 20.63 2.78 -12.40
C LEU A 183 21.75 3.60 -11.76
N CYS A 184 21.38 4.53 -10.90
CA CYS A 184 22.26 5.52 -10.30
C CYS A 184 22.38 5.33 -8.78
N SER A 185 23.40 5.94 -8.20
CA SER A 185 23.47 6.16 -6.76
C SER A 185 22.67 7.42 -6.40
N ILE A 186 21.83 7.36 -5.36
CA ILE A 186 21.06 8.53 -4.89
C ILE A 186 22.01 9.63 -4.39
N THR A 187 23.10 9.23 -3.72
CA THR A 187 24.06 10.13 -3.10
C THR A 187 24.94 10.83 -4.13
N THR A 188 25.35 10.13 -5.20
CA THR A 188 26.32 10.64 -6.16
C THR A 188 25.72 11.03 -7.51
N GLY A 189 24.56 10.49 -7.87
CA GLY A 189 23.96 10.58 -9.21
C GLY A 189 24.70 9.86 -10.32
N LEU A 190 25.82 9.21 -10.00
CA LEU A 190 26.61 8.42 -10.94
C LEU A 190 26.05 7.00 -11.03
N ALA A 191 26.53 6.24 -12.02
CA ALA A 191 26.21 4.82 -12.18
C ALA A 191 26.37 4.05 -10.85
N HIS A 192 25.35 3.25 -10.51
CA HIS A 192 25.34 2.53 -9.25
C HIS A 192 26.43 1.44 -9.22
N PRO A 193 27.31 1.40 -8.20
CA PRO A 193 28.49 0.52 -8.20
C PRO A 193 28.17 -0.97 -8.13
N LEU A 194 26.98 -1.34 -7.64
CA LEU A 194 26.52 -2.74 -7.58
C LEU A 194 25.77 -3.21 -8.84
N ALA A 195 25.51 -2.32 -9.80
CA ALA A 195 24.82 -2.69 -11.03
C ALA A 195 25.85 -3.17 -12.07
N GLU A 196 25.74 -4.42 -12.52
CA GLU A 196 26.56 -4.96 -13.61
C GLU A 196 26.35 -4.17 -14.91
N ASN A 197 25.10 -3.74 -15.16
CA ASN A 197 24.72 -2.92 -16.30
C ASN A 197 23.96 -1.69 -15.78
N PRO A 198 24.64 -0.57 -15.48
CA PRO A 198 23.99 0.60 -14.89
C PRO A 198 23.12 1.38 -15.88
N MET A 199 23.17 1.04 -17.17
CA MET A 199 22.34 1.64 -18.19
C MET A 199 21.96 0.57 -19.21
N PHE A 200 20.67 0.47 -19.52
CA PHE A 200 20.15 -0.49 -20.49
C PHE A 200 18.87 0.02 -21.14
N THR A 201 18.52 -0.59 -22.27
CA THR A 201 17.37 -0.20 -23.08
C THR A 201 16.35 -1.33 -23.10
N VAL A 202 15.09 -1.02 -22.86
CA VAL A 202 13.97 -1.95 -22.96
C VAL A 202 13.18 -1.64 -24.24
N GLN A 203 12.97 -2.66 -25.05
CA GLN A 203 12.11 -2.62 -26.24
C GLN A 203 10.95 -3.60 -26.07
N VAL A 204 9.75 -3.11 -26.34
CA VAL A 204 8.50 -3.89 -26.34
C VAL A 204 7.92 -3.94 -27.76
N ASP A 205 6.97 -4.84 -27.99
CA ASP A 205 6.39 -5.10 -29.32
C ASP A 205 5.26 -4.11 -29.71
N PHE A 206 5.16 -2.98 -28.99
CA PHE A 206 4.21 -1.91 -29.27
C PHE A 206 4.82 -0.53 -29.01
N PRO A 207 4.32 0.55 -29.61
CA PRO A 207 4.80 1.91 -29.32
C PRO A 207 4.54 2.27 -27.86
N ILE A 208 5.58 2.70 -27.15
CA ILE A 208 5.44 3.26 -25.80
C ILE A 208 4.88 4.69 -25.96
N PRO A 209 3.70 5.00 -25.40
CA PRO A 209 3.15 6.35 -25.45
C PRO A 209 4.09 7.40 -24.83
N ASP A 210 4.02 8.64 -25.32
CA ASP A 210 4.73 9.74 -24.68
C ASP A 210 4.12 9.98 -23.28
N PRO A 211 4.92 9.97 -22.20
CA PRO A 211 4.41 10.20 -20.85
C PRO A 211 3.74 11.58 -20.66
N LYS A 212 3.93 12.54 -21.57
CA LYS A 212 3.19 13.82 -21.58
C LYS A 212 1.73 13.66 -21.98
N ASP A 213 1.46 12.71 -22.87
CA ASP A 213 0.12 12.38 -23.34
C ASP A 213 -0.55 11.34 -22.43
N GLU A 214 0.24 10.41 -21.88
CA GLU A 214 -0.22 9.32 -21.03
C GLU A 214 0.73 9.14 -19.83
N PRO A 215 0.55 9.89 -18.73
CA PRO A 215 1.44 9.84 -17.56
C PRO A 215 1.56 8.46 -16.89
N GLN A 216 0.65 7.54 -17.22
CA GLN A 216 0.65 6.16 -16.72
C GLN A 216 1.26 5.14 -17.68
N ALA A 217 1.87 5.60 -18.77
CA ALA A 217 2.47 4.71 -19.78
C ALA A 217 3.49 3.74 -19.18
N PHE A 218 4.08 4.07 -18.03
CA PHE A 218 4.93 3.15 -17.30
C PHE A 218 4.96 3.45 -15.80
N THR A 219 5.38 2.45 -15.03
CA THR A 219 5.55 2.56 -13.58
C THR A 219 6.67 1.63 -13.15
N MET A 220 7.46 2.04 -12.17
CA MET A 220 8.57 1.25 -11.64
C MET A 220 8.43 1.04 -10.14
N GLU A 221 8.81 -0.15 -9.67
CA GLU A 221 8.99 -0.40 -8.25
C GLU A 221 10.29 -1.19 -8.01
N VAL A 222 10.97 -0.84 -6.92
CA VAL A 222 12.16 -1.57 -6.44
C VAL A 222 11.89 -2.20 -5.08
N MET A 223 12.33 -3.45 -4.92
CA MET A 223 12.35 -4.18 -3.65
C MET A 223 13.61 -5.05 -3.58
N ASP A 224 14.48 -4.78 -2.62
CA ASP A 224 15.78 -5.46 -2.49
C ASP A 224 16.57 -5.44 -3.82
N ALA A 225 16.91 -6.60 -4.37
CA ALA A 225 17.59 -6.73 -5.66
C ALA A 225 16.65 -6.71 -6.87
N ILE A 226 15.34 -6.61 -6.67
CA ILE A 226 14.32 -6.76 -7.71
C ILE A 226 13.88 -5.37 -8.19
N LEU A 227 14.00 -5.13 -9.50
CA LEU A 227 13.40 -3.99 -10.20
C LEU A 227 12.26 -4.51 -11.07
N VAL A 228 11.06 -3.97 -10.90
CA VAL A 228 9.90 -4.25 -11.75
C VAL A 228 9.54 -3.01 -12.54
N VAL A 229 9.34 -3.17 -13.84
CA VAL A 229 8.92 -2.10 -14.76
C VAL A 229 7.67 -2.57 -15.49
N LYS A 230 6.59 -1.81 -15.34
CA LYS A 230 5.37 -1.92 -16.15
C LYS A 230 5.44 -0.91 -17.28
N ILE A 231 5.11 -1.33 -18.48
CA ILE A 231 4.96 -0.51 -19.69
C ILE A 231 3.58 -0.81 -20.26
N THR A 232 2.79 0.21 -20.57
CA THR A 232 1.41 0.06 -21.04
C THR A 232 1.09 1.08 -22.13
N ASP A 233 0.27 0.65 -23.09
CA ASP A 233 -0.46 1.51 -24.01
C ASP A 233 -1.96 1.36 -23.67
N PRO A 234 -2.53 2.27 -22.86
CA PRO A 234 -3.93 2.19 -22.46
C PRO A 234 -4.91 2.26 -23.64
N ARG A 235 -4.52 2.91 -24.76
CA ARG A 235 -5.36 3.08 -25.95
C ARG A 235 -5.39 1.81 -26.78
N ALA A 236 -4.21 1.19 -26.96
CA ALA A 236 -4.11 -0.11 -27.63
C ALA A 236 -4.45 -1.29 -26.72
N ARG A 237 -4.62 -1.07 -25.42
CA ARG A 237 -4.85 -2.09 -24.38
C ARG A 237 -3.75 -3.15 -24.39
N LYS A 238 -2.50 -2.70 -24.50
CA LYS A 238 -1.32 -3.56 -24.48
C LYS A 238 -0.48 -3.25 -23.27
N TYR A 239 0.17 -4.27 -22.72
CA TYR A 239 1.09 -4.07 -21.62
C TYR A 239 2.20 -5.11 -21.61
N GLU A 240 3.31 -4.72 -20.99
CA GLU A 240 4.43 -5.56 -20.59
C GLU A 240 4.81 -5.21 -19.16
N LEU A 241 5.07 -6.22 -18.35
CA LEU A 241 5.60 -6.12 -17.00
C LEU A 241 6.80 -7.03 -16.91
N ILE A 242 7.95 -6.46 -16.57
CA ILE A 242 9.20 -7.19 -16.54
C ILE A 242 9.87 -6.95 -15.20
N ALA A 243 10.36 -8.02 -14.57
CA ALA A 243 11.14 -7.98 -13.35
C ALA A 243 12.56 -8.48 -13.61
N TRP A 244 13.54 -7.75 -13.09
CA TRP A 244 14.96 -8.15 -13.14
C TRP A 244 15.56 -8.16 -11.75
N ASN A 245 16.61 -8.96 -11.59
CA ASN A 245 17.63 -8.67 -10.60
C ASN A 245 18.48 -7.51 -11.13
N TRP A 246 18.32 -6.30 -10.60
CA TRP A 246 18.99 -5.12 -11.14
C TRP A 246 20.50 -5.14 -10.94
N LYS A 247 21.01 -5.93 -9.98
CA LYS A 247 22.46 -6.09 -9.74
C LYS A 247 23.11 -6.92 -10.83
N THR A 248 22.48 -8.03 -11.21
CA THR A 248 23.03 -9.03 -12.15
C THR A 248 22.41 -8.97 -13.54
N TRP A 249 21.43 -8.09 -13.75
CA TRP A 249 20.67 -8.01 -14.98
C TRP A 249 19.98 -9.33 -15.39
N GLU A 250 19.63 -10.16 -14.41
CA GLU A 250 18.96 -11.44 -14.66
C GLU A 250 17.44 -11.26 -14.71
N PRO A 251 16.76 -11.71 -15.79
CA PRO A 251 15.31 -11.66 -15.87
C PRO A 251 14.70 -12.65 -14.87
N LEU A 252 13.77 -12.16 -14.07
CA LEU A 252 13.06 -12.92 -13.04
C LEU A 252 11.61 -13.19 -13.46
N LEU A 253 10.98 -12.26 -14.17
CA LEU A 253 9.59 -12.38 -14.56
C LEU A 253 9.33 -11.56 -15.81
N ARG A 254 8.52 -12.09 -16.73
CA ARG A 254 7.86 -11.32 -17.78
C ARG A 254 6.39 -11.68 -17.78
N VAL A 255 5.52 -10.68 -17.75
CA VAL A 255 4.07 -10.82 -17.94
C VAL A 255 3.70 -9.83 -19.03
N GLY A 256 2.93 -10.26 -20.02
CA GLY A 256 2.52 -9.36 -21.09
C GLY A 256 1.25 -9.83 -21.73
N SER A 257 0.49 -8.90 -22.27
CA SER A 257 -0.72 -9.20 -23.04
C SER A 257 -0.86 -8.21 -24.19
N ILE A 258 -1.41 -8.73 -25.29
CA ILE A 258 -1.81 -7.95 -26.45
C ILE A 258 -3.18 -7.28 -26.25
N SER A 259 -3.89 -7.62 -25.17
CA SER A 259 -5.26 -7.19 -24.91
C SER A 259 -5.56 -7.22 -23.42
N GLY A 260 -5.56 -6.05 -22.79
CA GLY A 260 -5.93 -5.86 -21.38
C GLY A 260 -5.38 -4.56 -20.77
N ALA A 261 -5.63 -4.43 -19.48
CA ALA A 261 -5.06 -3.40 -18.62
C ALA A 261 -4.56 -4.06 -17.34
N ILE A 262 -3.40 -3.62 -16.84
CA ILE A 262 -2.85 -4.11 -15.59
C ILE A 262 -2.34 -3.00 -14.70
N ASP A 263 -2.28 -3.34 -13.42
CA ASP A 263 -1.39 -2.70 -12.49
C ASP A 263 -0.81 -3.75 -11.52
N PHE A 264 0.24 -3.41 -10.79
CA PHE A 264 0.95 -4.38 -9.96
C PHE A 264 1.37 -3.83 -8.61
N SER A 265 1.65 -4.75 -7.69
CA SER A 265 2.38 -4.43 -6.47
C SER A 265 3.10 -5.67 -5.93
N PHE A 266 4.11 -5.46 -5.09
CA PHE A 266 4.72 -6.55 -4.35
C PHE A 266 3.78 -7.07 -3.26
N LEU A 267 3.55 -8.38 -3.22
CA LEU A 267 2.82 -9.03 -2.13
C LEU A 267 3.78 -9.46 -1.02
N GLN A 268 4.89 -10.08 -1.41
CA GLN A 268 5.99 -10.53 -0.56
C GLN A 268 7.28 -10.54 -1.38
N LYS A 269 8.42 -10.85 -0.75
CA LYS A 269 9.73 -10.86 -1.42
C LYS A 269 9.80 -11.74 -2.67
N THR A 270 8.97 -12.78 -2.70
CA THR A 270 8.97 -13.82 -3.72
C THR A 270 7.74 -13.75 -4.63
N HIS A 271 6.80 -12.83 -4.43
CA HIS A 271 5.56 -12.82 -5.21
C HIS A 271 5.12 -11.40 -5.58
N LEU A 272 4.70 -11.25 -6.83
CA LEU A 272 3.94 -10.10 -7.31
C LEU A 272 2.45 -10.43 -7.34
N VAL A 273 1.64 -9.41 -7.09
CA VAL A 273 0.21 -9.42 -7.36
C VAL A 273 -0.10 -8.41 -8.46
N LEU A 274 -0.81 -8.85 -9.49
CA LEU A 274 -1.26 -8.04 -10.59
C LEU A 274 -2.78 -7.94 -10.54
N PHE A 275 -3.30 -6.72 -10.56
CA PHE A 275 -4.69 -6.50 -10.94
C PHE A 275 -4.76 -6.52 -12.47
N SER A 276 -5.61 -7.37 -13.03
CA SER A 276 -5.78 -7.52 -14.47
C SER A 276 -7.23 -7.31 -14.88
N ALA A 277 -7.44 -6.59 -15.97
CA ALA A 277 -8.70 -6.52 -16.70
C ALA A 277 -8.45 -6.95 -18.15
N GLU A 278 -9.05 -8.05 -18.59
CA GLU A 278 -8.86 -8.60 -19.93
C GLU A 278 -10.11 -8.49 -20.79
N GLU A 279 -9.93 -8.54 -22.12
CA GLU A 279 -11.04 -8.45 -23.06
C GLU A 279 -11.89 -9.73 -23.05
N LYS A 280 -13.20 -9.55 -22.91
CA LYS A 280 -14.22 -10.56 -23.20
C LYS A 280 -15.07 -10.04 -24.35
N GLY A 281 -14.61 -10.29 -25.58
CA GLY A 281 -15.17 -9.66 -26.78
C GLY A 281 -14.43 -8.38 -27.13
N LYS A 282 -15.11 -7.23 -27.08
CA LYS A 282 -14.50 -5.90 -27.33
C LYS A 282 -14.32 -5.06 -26.07
N ASP A 283 -14.75 -5.56 -24.92
CA ASP A 283 -14.81 -4.82 -23.67
C ASP A 283 -13.95 -5.52 -22.62
N LEU A 284 -13.35 -4.73 -21.73
CA LEU A 284 -12.56 -5.22 -20.61
C LEU A 284 -13.52 -5.62 -19.49
N ARG A 285 -13.72 -6.93 -19.31
CA ARG A 285 -14.74 -7.45 -18.38
C ARG A 285 -14.25 -8.60 -17.52
N LEU A 286 -13.18 -9.29 -17.92
CA LEU A 286 -12.59 -10.32 -17.07
C LEU A 286 -11.65 -9.63 -16.07
N ILE A 287 -12.10 -9.49 -14.82
CA ILE A 287 -11.35 -8.82 -13.75
C ILE A 287 -10.77 -9.88 -12.82
N GLU A 288 -9.45 -9.88 -12.63
CA GLU A 288 -8.75 -10.90 -11.85
C GLU A 288 -7.60 -10.28 -11.02
N LEU A 289 -7.30 -10.87 -9.86
CA LEU A 289 -5.97 -10.74 -9.24
C LEU A 289 -5.13 -11.95 -9.63
N LEU A 290 -4.00 -11.69 -10.27
CA LEU A 290 -3.05 -12.70 -10.72
C LEU A 290 -1.81 -12.65 -9.83
N LEU A 291 -1.45 -13.77 -9.24
CA LEU A 291 -0.24 -13.88 -8.43
C LEU A 291 0.84 -14.60 -9.19
N TYR A 292 2.03 -14.02 -9.20
CA TYR A 292 3.20 -14.57 -9.88
C TYR A 292 4.32 -14.80 -8.89
N SER A 293 4.98 -15.95 -8.99
CA SER A 293 6.25 -16.20 -8.29
C SER A 293 7.38 -15.47 -9.01
N ILE A 294 8.22 -14.78 -8.23
CA ILE A 294 9.44 -14.13 -8.70
C ILE A 294 10.58 -15.11 -8.52
N SER A 295 10.98 -15.76 -9.61
CA SER A 295 12.05 -16.75 -9.60
C SER A 295 12.97 -16.56 -10.80
N PRO A 296 14.29 -16.76 -10.70
CA PRO A 296 15.19 -16.66 -11.82
C PRO A 296 14.71 -17.48 -13.03
N GLN A 297 14.57 -16.83 -14.20
CA GLN A 297 14.26 -17.55 -15.42
C GLN A 297 15.55 -18.17 -15.97
N ILE A 298 15.51 -19.48 -16.23
CA ILE A 298 16.61 -20.18 -16.91
C ILE A 298 16.60 -19.79 -18.38
N SER A 299 17.19 -18.64 -18.70
CA SER A 299 17.38 -18.21 -20.08
C SER A 299 18.57 -18.96 -20.71
N LYS A 300 18.36 -19.55 -21.89
CA LYS A 300 19.44 -20.21 -22.65
C LYS A 300 20.34 -19.21 -23.40
N ARG A 301 19.98 -17.92 -23.40
CA ARG A 301 20.61 -16.89 -24.24
C ARG A 301 21.73 -16.20 -23.45
N LYS A 302 22.88 -16.00 -24.11
CA LYS A 302 24.01 -15.29 -23.50
C LYS A 302 23.69 -13.78 -23.36
N LYS A 303 23.92 -13.25 -22.17
CA LYS A 303 23.83 -11.81 -21.83
C LYS A 303 24.96 -11.02 -22.47
N THR A 304 24.82 -10.57 -23.72
CA THR A 304 25.89 -9.76 -24.36
C THR A 304 25.44 -8.38 -24.81
N SER A 305 24.15 -8.03 -24.68
CA SER A 305 23.62 -6.75 -25.15
C SER A 305 22.96 -5.96 -24.01
N THR A 306 23.14 -4.65 -24.01
CA THR A 306 22.41 -3.69 -23.17
C THR A 306 20.97 -3.46 -23.64
N LEU A 307 20.61 -4.02 -24.79
CA LEU A 307 19.24 -3.99 -25.33
C LEU A 307 18.48 -5.26 -24.90
N PHE A 308 17.38 -5.06 -24.19
CA PHE A 308 16.43 -6.08 -23.79
C PHE A 308 15.19 -6.01 -24.67
N HIS A 309 14.98 -7.04 -25.48
CA HIS A 309 13.73 -7.21 -26.22
C HIS A 309 12.78 -8.07 -25.39
N ALA A 310 11.61 -7.55 -25.05
CA ALA A 310 10.62 -8.31 -24.27
C ALA A 310 10.28 -9.64 -24.93
N SER A 311 10.05 -9.64 -26.25
CA SER A 311 9.73 -10.82 -27.07
C SER A 311 10.76 -11.95 -27.05
N ASP A 312 11.99 -11.70 -26.57
CA ASP A 312 13.02 -12.73 -26.43
C ASP A 312 12.83 -13.65 -25.21
N TYR A 313 11.87 -13.36 -24.33
CA TYR A 313 11.64 -14.07 -23.06
C TYR A 313 10.23 -14.63 -22.96
N ASP A 314 10.06 -15.79 -22.33
CA ASP A 314 8.75 -16.41 -22.18
C ASP A 314 7.88 -15.67 -21.16
N HIS A 315 6.57 -15.61 -21.43
CA HIS A 315 5.60 -15.12 -20.46
C HIS A 315 5.47 -16.09 -19.30
N ALA A 316 5.51 -15.55 -18.09
CA ALA A 316 5.21 -16.28 -16.87
C ALA A 316 3.72 -16.62 -16.80
N VAL A 317 3.42 -17.69 -16.08
CA VAL A 317 2.06 -18.15 -15.80
C VAL A 317 1.77 -17.86 -14.32
N PRO A 318 0.59 -17.33 -13.97
CA PRO A 318 0.27 -17.05 -12.57
C PRO A 318 0.16 -18.35 -11.77
N VAL A 319 0.61 -18.34 -10.53
CA VAL A 319 0.45 -19.48 -9.60
C VAL A 319 -0.96 -19.55 -9.04
N LEU A 320 -1.61 -18.40 -8.86
CA LEU A 320 -2.95 -18.26 -8.31
C LEU A 320 -3.70 -17.15 -9.07
N ILE A 321 -4.95 -17.41 -9.40
CA ILE A 321 -5.87 -16.50 -10.07
C ILE A 321 -7.10 -16.35 -9.17
N LEU A 322 -7.37 -15.14 -8.72
CA LEU A 322 -8.53 -14.80 -7.90
C LEU A 322 -9.52 -13.99 -8.73
N ARG A 323 -10.68 -14.55 -9.03
CA ARG A 323 -11.66 -13.89 -9.91
C ARG A 323 -12.52 -12.89 -9.13
N PHE A 324 -12.71 -11.71 -9.72
CA PHE A 324 -13.72 -10.76 -9.29
C PHE A 324 -15.10 -11.08 -9.90
N PRO A 325 -16.18 -10.46 -9.40
CA PRO A 325 -17.51 -10.58 -9.99
C PRO A 325 -17.54 -10.05 -11.43
N GLU A 326 -18.33 -10.71 -12.28
CA GLU A 326 -18.48 -10.30 -13.69
C GLU A 326 -19.26 -8.97 -13.78
N PRO A 327 -18.71 -7.94 -14.46
CA PRO A 327 -19.44 -6.70 -14.73
C PRO A 327 -20.72 -6.97 -15.54
N GLU A 328 -21.76 -6.15 -15.35
CA GLU A 328 -22.94 -6.18 -16.23
C GLU A 328 -22.55 -5.93 -17.69
N LYS A 329 -23.36 -6.43 -18.64
CA LYS A 329 -23.07 -6.28 -20.07
C LYS A 329 -23.02 -4.83 -20.56
N SER A 330 -23.58 -3.89 -19.81
CA SER A 330 -23.56 -2.47 -20.10
C SER A 330 -22.27 -1.79 -19.62
N TYR A 331 -21.44 -2.45 -18.81
CA TYR A 331 -20.24 -1.88 -18.23
C TYR A 331 -18.95 -2.48 -18.83
N THR A 332 -17.90 -1.67 -18.86
CA THR A 332 -16.52 -2.06 -19.19
C THR A 332 -15.58 -1.42 -18.18
N VAL A 333 -14.46 -2.08 -17.87
CA VAL A 333 -13.40 -1.47 -17.07
C VAL A 333 -12.73 -0.33 -17.84
N MET A 334 -12.44 0.77 -17.16
CA MET A 334 -11.61 1.87 -17.67
C MET A 334 -10.13 1.62 -17.35
N PRO A 335 -9.26 1.39 -18.36
CA PRO A 335 -7.83 1.13 -18.15
C PRO A 335 -7.10 2.24 -17.41
N THR A 336 -7.38 3.48 -17.77
CA THR A 336 -6.63 4.66 -17.32
C THR A 336 -6.90 5.02 -15.87
N ILE A 337 -7.89 4.40 -15.23
CA ILE A 337 -8.33 4.72 -13.87
C ILE A 337 -8.59 3.46 -13.05
N SER A 338 -7.95 2.34 -13.40
CA SER A 338 -8.01 1.13 -12.59
C SER A 338 -6.59 0.70 -12.23
N PHE A 339 -6.30 0.63 -10.94
CA PHE A 339 -4.93 0.49 -10.45
C PHE A 339 -4.91 -0.21 -9.08
N ILE A 340 -3.77 -0.81 -8.72
CA ILE A 340 -3.53 -1.48 -7.45
C ILE A 340 -2.38 -0.81 -6.74
N LYS A 341 -2.51 -0.61 -5.43
CA LYS A 341 -1.45 -0.04 -4.60
C LYS A 341 -1.26 -0.87 -3.34
N SER A 342 0.00 -1.10 -3.02
CA SER A 342 0.44 -1.37 -1.66
C SER A 342 1.61 -0.43 -1.36
N ASN A 343 1.39 0.52 -0.47
CA ASN A 343 2.38 1.58 -0.24
C ASN A 343 3.55 1.12 0.63
N SER A 344 3.43 -0.05 1.26
CA SER A 344 4.53 -0.69 1.97
C SER A 344 5.14 -1.76 1.09
N THR A 345 6.21 -1.42 0.38
CA THR A 345 7.05 -2.45 -0.24
C THR A 345 7.53 -3.43 0.85
N PRO A 346 7.29 -4.74 0.71
CA PRO A 346 7.67 -5.73 1.71
C PRO A 346 9.15 -5.64 2.11
N GLY A 347 9.42 -5.73 3.40
CA GLY A 347 10.76 -5.60 3.99
C GLY A 347 11.29 -4.18 4.11
N LYS A 348 10.56 -3.16 3.63
CA LYS A 348 10.95 -1.75 3.79
C LYS A 348 10.55 -1.18 5.13
N THR A 349 11.39 -0.27 5.61
CA THR A 349 11.19 0.43 6.87
C THR A 349 9.94 1.31 6.80
N VAL A 350 8.94 0.95 7.61
CA VAL A 350 7.69 1.69 7.79
C VAL A 350 7.80 2.65 8.97
N TYR A 351 8.54 2.26 10.00
CA TYR A 351 8.80 3.06 11.19
C TYR A 351 10.22 2.78 11.67
N ALA A 352 10.98 3.82 12.02
CA ALA A 352 12.34 3.67 12.51
C ALA A 352 12.58 4.59 13.70
N LYS A 353 13.00 4.00 14.83
CA LYS A 353 13.53 4.75 15.97
C LYS A 353 14.73 4.02 16.56
N SER A 354 14.55 3.22 17.61
CA SER A 354 15.63 2.37 18.14
C SER A 354 15.89 1.13 17.28
N ALA A 355 14.89 0.70 16.51
CA ALA A 355 15.04 -0.25 15.42
C ALA A 355 14.15 0.15 14.23
N GLY A 356 14.43 -0.43 13.06
CA GLY A 356 13.56 -0.38 11.90
C GLY A 356 12.50 -1.48 11.99
N PHE A 357 11.24 -1.10 11.77
CA PHE A 357 10.10 -1.99 11.66
C PHE A 357 9.61 -2.00 10.22
N ALA A 358 9.36 -3.19 9.68
CA ALA A 358 8.87 -3.39 8.33
C ALA A 358 7.67 -4.32 8.30
N HIS A 359 6.90 -4.29 7.21
CA HIS A 359 5.95 -5.35 6.91
C HIS A 359 6.66 -6.47 6.14
N PRO A 360 6.62 -7.75 6.58
CA PRO A 360 7.26 -8.86 5.85
C PRO A 360 6.55 -9.16 4.52
N SER A 361 5.26 -8.80 4.44
CA SER A 361 4.39 -8.86 3.27
C SER A 361 3.42 -7.69 3.31
N SER A 362 2.92 -7.24 2.17
CA SER A 362 1.90 -6.20 2.11
C SER A 362 0.64 -6.69 2.84
N PRO A 363 0.21 -6.09 3.96
CA PRO A 363 -0.88 -6.66 4.78
C PRO A 363 -2.27 -6.36 4.20
N THR A 364 -2.38 -5.32 3.37
CA THR A 364 -3.61 -4.94 2.68
C THR A 364 -3.24 -4.40 1.31
N LEU A 365 -4.01 -4.79 0.28
CA LEU A 365 -3.94 -4.22 -1.06
C LEU A 365 -5.12 -3.29 -1.24
N GLY A 366 -4.87 -2.14 -1.85
CA GLY A 366 -5.91 -1.25 -2.31
C GLY A 366 -6.07 -1.37 -3.81
N VAL A 367 -7.26 -1.70 -4.28
CA VAL A 367 -7.60 -1.70 -5.70
C VAL A 367 -8.60 -0.58 -5.96
N PHE A 368 -8.29 0.29 -6.90
CA PHE A 368 -9.23 1.24 -7.45
C PHE A 368 -9.76 0.68 -8.77
N LEU A 369 -11.08 0.55 -8.90
CA LEU A 369 -11.75 -0.03 -10.04
C LEU A 369 -12.77 0.97 -10.59
N SER A 370 -12.62 1.35 -11.86
CA SER A 370 -13.57 2.22 -12.54
C SER A 370 -14.29 1.45 -13.64
N LEU A 371 -15.62 1.40 -13.55
CA LEU A 371 -16.50 0.83 -14.56
C LEU A 371 -17.20 1.95 -15.32
N TYR A 372 -17.09 1.93 -16.64
CA TYR A 372 -17.76 2.84 -17.53
C TYR A 372 -18.96 2.15 -18.17
N LYS A 373 -20.14 2.78 -18.09
CA LYS A 373 -21.32 2.31 -18.79
C LYS A 373 -21.24 2.72 -20.25
N SER A 374 -21.24 1.75 -21.15
CA SER A 374 -21.24 1.99 -22.60
C SER A 374 -22.38 2.95 -22.96
N PRO A 375 -22.10 4.05 -23.69
CA PRO A 375 -23.05 5.11 -23.90
C PRO A 375 -24.25 4.55 -24.67
N SER A 376 -25.40 4.48 -24.00
CA SER A 376 -26.67 4.45 -24.71
C SER A 376 -26.84 5.81 -25.39
N LEU A 377 -27.41 5.84 -26.60
CA LEU A 377 -27.53 7.02 -27.48
C LEU A 377 -28.05 8.32 -26.84
N HIS A 378 -28.54 8.30 -25.59
CA HIS A 378 -29.25 9.40 -24.95
C HIS A 378 -28.95 9.63 -23.44
N ALA A 379 -27.91 9.04 -22.84
CA ALA A 379 -27.66 9.20 -21.39
C ALA A 379 -26.28 9.80 -21.08
N ASP A 380 -26.23 10.63 -20.04
CA ASP A 380 -24.99 11.11 -19.43
C ASP A 380 -24.09 9.91 -19.02
N GLU A 381 -22.78 10.09 -19.15
CA GLU A 381 -21.79 9.05 -18.87
C GLU A 381 -21.82 8.64 -17.39
N GLU A 382 -22.47 7.50 -17.11
CA GLU A 382 -22.52 6.94 -15.76
C GLU A 382 -21.25 6.11 -15.52
N THR A 383 -20.34 6.63 -14.71
CA THR A 383 -19.15 5.91 -14.25
C THR A 383 -19.35 5.43 -12.81
N ALA A 384 -19.20 4.14 -12.57
CA ALA A 384 -19.18 3.57 -11.23
C ALA A 384 -17.71 3.38 -10.79
N ARG A 385 -17.31 4.03 -9.71
CA ARG A 385 -15.94 3.93 -9.18
C ARG A 385 -15.95 3.27 -7.82
N PHE A 386 -15.06 2.30 -7.65
CA PHE A 386 -14.94 1.51 -6.46
C PHE A 386 -13.53 1.61 -5.90
N LEU A 387 -13.44 1.76 -4.59
CA LEU A 387 -12.23 1.46 -3.84
C LEU A 387 -12.44 0.13 -3.12
N ILE A 388 -11.47 -0.78 -3.25
CA ILE A 388 -11.54 -2.13 -2.70
C ILE A 388 -10.30 -2.32 -1.81
N ALA A 389 -10.52 -2.51 -0.52
CA ALA A 389 -9.47 -2.97 0.40
C ALA A 389 -9.48 -4.49 0.45
N ILE A 390 -8.31 -5.12 0.29
CA ILE A 390 -8.17 -6.57 0.22
C ILE A 390 -7.14 -7.02 1.26
N SER A 391 -7.57 -7.86 2.21
CA SER A 391 -6.65 -8.45 3.18
C SER A 391 -5.86 -9.57 2.56
N THR A 392 -4.54 -9.43 2.57
CA THR A 392 -3.62 -10.42 1.98
C THR A 392 -3.48 -11.67 2.82
N ARG A 393 -3.87 -11.64 4.11
CA ARG A 393 -3.90 -12.83 4.97
C ARG A 393 -4.70 -13.97 4.34
N TYR A 394 -5.84 -13.66 3.71
CA TYR A 394 -6.66 -14.66 3.03
C TYR A 394 -5.96 -15.20 1.77
N ILE A 395 -5.33 -14.32 1.00
CA ILE A 395 -4.60 -14.67 -0.21
C ILE A 395 -3.40 -15.57 0.10
N LEU A 396 -2.62 -15.22 1.13
CA LEU A 396 -1.46 -15.99 1.57
C LEU A 396 -1.86 -17.39 2.08
N ARG A 397 -3.05 -17.55 2.65
CA ARG A 397 -3.57 -18.87 3.04
C ARG A 397 -3.71 -19.80 1.83
N TYR A 398 -4.28 -19.29 0.73
CA TYR A 398 -4.37 -20.06 -0.51
C TYR A 398 -3.00 -20.44 -1.02
N LEU A 399 -2.02 -19.51 -1.01
CA LEU A 399 -0.65 -19.80 -1.45
C LEU A 399 0.04 -20.90 -0.63
N ILE A 400 -0.23 -20.99 0.69
CA ILE A 400 0.32 -22.04 1.55
C ILE A 400 -0.37 -23.39 1.28
N GLU A 401 -1.67 -23.36 0.98
CA GLU A 401 -2.48 -24.55 0.68
C GLU A 401 -2.30 -25.06 -0.76
N LEU A 402 -1.64 -24.28 -1.64
CA LEU A 402 -1.38 -24.69 -3.00
C LEU A 402 -0.52 -25.97 -3.01
N PRO A 403 -0.97 -27.04 -3.70
CA PRO A 403 -0.09 -28.17 -3.94
C PRO A 403 1.11 -27.70 -4.81
N ASP A 404 2.23 -28.42 -4.75
CA ASP A 404 3.43 -28.22 -5.61
C ASP A 404 3.18 -28.41 -7.13
N GLN A 405 1.94 -28.22 -7.58
CA GLN A 405 1.50 -28.38 -8.96
C GLN A 405 1.96 -27.21 -9.82
N LYS A 406 2.30 -27.52 -11.07
CA LYS A 406 2.72 -26.56 -12.09
C LYS A 406 1.57 -25.75 -12.70
N CYS A 407 0.33 -25.99 -12.28
CA CYS A 407 -0.86 -25.38 -12.90
C CYS A 407 -1.40 -24.24 -12.05
N SER A 408 -1.87 -23.17 -12.71
CA SER A 408 -2.56 -22.07 -12.06
C SER A 408 -3.83 -22.57 -11.35
N SER A 409 -3.98 -22.23 -10.07
CA SER A 409 -5.24 -22.44 -9.37
C SER A 409 -6.15 -21.23 -9.55
N VAL A 410 -7.40 -21.48 -9.91
CA VAL A 410 -8.41 -20.43 -10.11
C VAL A 410 -9.43 -20.50 -8.98
N ILE A 411 -9.55 -19.43 -8.20
CA ILE A 411 -10.48 -19.35 -7.08
C ILE A 411 -11.61 -18.37 -7.45
N PRO A 412 -12.87 -18.83 -7.49
CA PRO A 412 -14.02 -17.98 -7.82
C PRO A 412 -14.34 -17.02 -6.67
N TRP A 413 -15.01 -15.90 -7.00
CA TRP A 413 -15.34 -14.83 -6.04
C TRP A 413 -15.98 -15.34 -4.74
N ASP A 414 -16.97 -16.24 -4.83
CA ASP A 414 -17.74 -16.71 -3.69
C ASP A 414 -16.90 -17.47 -2.64
N GLU A 415 -15.71 -17.95 -3.01
CA GLU A 415 -14.80 -18.66 -2.10
C GLU A 415 -13.82 -17.73 -1.37
N TRP A 416 -13.36 -16.65 -2.01
CA TRP A 416 -12.33 -15.78 -1.43
C TRP A 416 -12.80 -14.35 -1.16
N GLY A 417 -13.65 -13.80 -2.01
CA GLY A 417 -13.91 -12.36 -2.12
C GLY A 417 -14.66 -11.77 -0.94
N THR A 418 -15.75 -12.41 -0.51
CA THR A 418 -16.68 -11.84 0.49
C THR A 418 -15.97 -11.47 1.80
N ASN A 419 -15.15 -12.37 2.35
CA ASN A 419 -14.48 -12.14 3.64
C ASN A 419 -13.12 -11.45 3.52
N ALA A 420 -12.47 -11.55 2.35
CA ALA A 420 -11.16 -10.94 2.12
C ALA A 420 -11.23 -9.48 1.71
N THR A 421 -12.40 -8.99 1.27
CA THR A 421 -12.52 -7.64 0.68
C THR A 421 -13.49 -6.74 1.45
N ARG A 422 -13.27 -5.43 1.37
CA ARG A 422 -14.24 -4.38 1.70
C ARG A 422 -14.29 -3.40 0.54
N TRP A 423 -15.50 -3.18 0.02
CA TRP A 423 -15.71 -2.26 -1.08
C TRP A 423 -16.32 -0.94 -0.61
N PHE A 424 -16.00 0.11 -1.35
CA PHE A 424 -16.57 1.42 -1.16
C PHE A 424 -16.86 2.05 -2.52
N VAL A 425 -17.98 2.77 -2.64
CA VAL A 425 -18.24 3.63 -3.79
C VAL A 425 -17.48 4.92 -3.56
N SER A 426 -16.77 5.38 -4.60
CA SER A 426 -15.96 6.60 -4.55
C SER A 426 -16.55 7.63 -5.49
N ASP A 427 -17.07 8.72 -4.93
CA ASP A 427 -17.51 9.87 -5.73
C ASP A 427 -16.30 10.70 -6.21
N ASP A 428 -15.21 10.64 -5.45
CA ASP A 428 -14.02 11.43 -5.69
C ASP A 428 -13.21 10.91 -6.88
N ASN A 429 -12.67 11.86 -7.65
CA ASN A 429 -11.52 11.59 -8.51
C ASN A 429 -10.31 11.36 -7.58
N ILE A 430 -10.15 10.12 -7.10
CA ILE A 430 -8.92 9.75 -6.40
C ILE A 430 -7.78 9.96 -7.39
N TYR A 431 -6.91 10.92 -7.09
CA TYR A 431 -5.74 11.13 -7.90
C TYR A 431 -4.83 9.91 -7.77
N GLN A 432 -4.51 9.30 -8.91
CA GLN A 432 -3.78 8.03 -9.00
C GLN A 432 -2.37 8.11 -8.42
N TRP A 433 -1.85 9.33 -8.27
CA TRP A 433 -0.51 9.58 -7.75
C TRP A 433 -0.44 9.59 -6.22
N ALA A 434 -1.54 9.77 -5.50
CA ALA A 434 -1.48 9.90 -4.05
C ALA A 434 -1.25 8.57 -3.34
N TYR A 435 -0.38 8.61 -2.32
CA TYR A 435 -0.13 7.48 -1.43
C TYR A 435 -1.25 7.37 -0.40
N TRP A 436 -2.42 6.88 -0.80
CA TRP A 436 -3.60 6.81 0.06
C TRP A 436 -3.61 5.60 1.03
N MET A 437 -2.64 4.68 0.97
CA MET A 437 -2.48 3.58 1.93
C MET A 437 -1.16 3.60 2.67
N SER A 438 -1.08 2.94 3.84
CA SER A 438 0.19 2.55 4.44
C SER A 438 -0.05 1.37 5.37
N GLY A 439 0.54 0.22 5.03
CA GLY A 439 0.22 -1.03 5.71
C GLY A 439 -1.28 -1.37 5.61
N THR A 440 -1.96 -1.47 6.75
CA THR A 440 -3.40 -1.76 6.85
C THR A 440 -4.28 -0.52 6.83
N ARG A 441 -3.70 0.67 6.66
CA ARG A 441 -4.40 1.95 6.83
C ARG A 441 -4.66 2.62 5.50
N LEU A 442 -5.81 3.25 5.38
CA LEU A 442 -6.30 4.02 4.24
C LEU A 442 -6.66 5.41 4.73
N ILE A 443 -6.14 6.45 4.09
CA ILE A 443 -6.51 7.84 4.34
C ILE A 443 -7.66 8.26 3.43
N ARG A 444 -8.64 8.96 3.99
CA ARG A 444 -9.76 9.55 3.27
C ARG A 444 -10.02 10.95 3.79
N VAL A 445 -10.32 11.84 2.86
CA VAL A 445 -10.58 13.24 3.16
C VAL A 445 -11.94 13.56 2.60
N HIS A 446 -12.83 14.03 3.47
CA HIS A 446 -14.19 14.35 3.07
C HIS A 446 -14.31 15.84 2.82
N GLU A 447 -14.76 16.20 1.62
CA GLU A 447 -15.17 17.56 1.35
C GLU A 447 -16.50 17.83 2.06
N ASN A 448 -16.50 18.85 2.91
CA ASN A 448 -17.72 19.36 3.48
C ASN A 448 -18.15 20.57 2.62
N PRO A 449 -19.26 20.48 1.85
CA PRO A 449 -19.67 21.57 0.96
C PRO A 449 -20.05 22.84 1.72
N VAL A 450 -20.30 22.75 3.03
CA VAL A 450 -20.72 23.86 3.89
C VAL A 450 -19.55 24.40 4.74
N SER A 451 -18.42 23.69 4.82
CA SER A 451 -17.25 24.10 5.61
C SER A 451 -16.02 24.35 4.74
N VAL A 452 -15.17 25.28 5.17
CA VAL A 452 -13.81 25.42 4.60
C VAL A 452 -12.89 24.29 5.08
N LEU A 453 -13.20 23.66 6.21
CA LEU A 453 -12.44 22.56 6.77
C LEU A 453 -12.87 21.24 6.13
N ARG A 454 -11.90 20.35 5.93
CA ARG A 454 -12.14 18.98 5.51
C ARG A 454 -12.01 18.05 6.71
N ASP A 455 -12.83 17.01 6.73
CA ASP A 455 -12.73 15.95 7.74
C ASP A 455 -11.73 14.90 7.25
N LEU A 456 -10.84 14.48 8.15
CA LEU A 456 -9.88 13.42 7.87
C LEU A 456 -10.31 12.13 8.54
N SER A 457 -10.43 11.08 7.75
CA SER A 457 -10.73 9.74 8.22
C SER A 457 -9.57 8.80 7.89
N ILE A 458 -9.14 8.03 8.89
CA ILE A 458 -8.27 6.86 8.69
C ILE A 458 -9.11 5.61 8.83
N LEU A 459 -9.13 4.77 7.80
CA LEU A 459 -9.71 3.44 7.84
C LEU A 459 -8.58 2.44 8.09
N ASP A 460 -8.63 1.70 9.19
CA ASP A 460 -7.66 0.67 9.55
C ASP A 460 -8.31 -0.72 9.40
N PHE A 461 -7.76 -1.53 8.51
CA PHE A 461 -8.19 -2.90 8.21
C PHE A 461 -7.48 -3.95 9.07
N ASN A 462 -6.70 -3.55 10.08
CA ASN A 462 -6.11 -4.50 11.03
C ASN A 462 -7.19 -5.11 11.93
N SER A 463 -7.67 -6.30 11.55
CA SER A 463 -8.66 -7.10 12.31
C SER A 463 -8.33 -7.26 13.80
N ARG A 464 -7.05 -7.35 14.16
CA ARG A 464 -6.63 -7.56 15.56
C ARG A 464 -6.76 -6.27 16.36
N THR A 465 -6.35 -5.16 15.77
CA THR A 465 -6.60 -3.84 16.32
C THR A 465 -8.10 -3.63 16.56
N ILE A 466 -8.94 -3.95 15.57
CA ILE A 466 -10.39 -3.80 15.66
C ILE A 466 -10.98 -4.59 16.84
N ARG A 467 -10.58 -5.86 17.00
CA ARG A 467 -11.04 -6.72 18.12
C ARG A 467 -10.66 -6.15 19.50
N ARG A 468 -9.44 -5.62 19.65
CA ARG A 468 -8.99 -5.00 20.93
C ARG A 468 -9.87 -3.81 21.33
N PHE A 469 -10.32 -3.03 20.35
CA PHE A 469 -11.23 -1.91 20.58
C PHE A 469 -12.65 -2.35 20.92
N GLY A 470 -13.18 -3.36 20.21
CA GLY A 470 -14.52 -3.88 20.44
C GLY A 470 -14.73 -4.37 21.87
N SER A 471 -13.72 -5.01 22.47
CA SER A 471 -13.80 -5.45 23.88
C SER A 471 -13.76 -4.29 24.88
N SER A 472 -12.95 -3.25 24.59
CA SER A 472 -12.69 -2.15 25.53
C SER A 472 -13.82 -1.12 25.58
N SER A 473 -14.56 -0.94 24.48
CA SER A 473 -15.64 0.06 24.39
C SER A 473 -16.87 -0.30 25.22
N SER A 474 -17.11 -1.60 25.47
CA SER A 474 -18.28 -2.04 26.26
C SER A 474 -18.25 -1.58 27.72
N GLU A 475 -17.08 -1.28 28.28
CA GLU A 475 -16.93 -0.89 29.70
C GLU A 475 -16.58 0.59 29.92
N LYS A 476 -16.10 1.30 28.88
CA LYS A 476 -15.56 2.67 29.02
C LYS A 476 -16.16 3.69 28.07
N SER A 477 -17.34 3.44 27.50
CA SER A 477 -18.07 4.49 26.77
C SER A 477 -18.35 5.67 27.72
N PHE A 478 -17.50 6.69 27.64
CA PHE A 478 -17.73 8.00 28.23
C PHE A 478 -19.17 8.42 27.92
N GLY A 479 -19.90 8.87 28.95
CA GLY A 479 -21.35 9.08 28.98
C GLY A 479 -21.93 10.16 28.06
N ILE A 480 -21.48 10.23 26.81
CA ILE A 480 -22.20 10.90 25.74
C ILE A 480 -23.03 9.82 25.07
N HIS A 481 -24.31 9.74 25.45
CA HIS A 481 -25.31 8.91 24.81
C HIS A 481 -25.21 9.05 23.28
N GLN A 482 -24.62 8.07 22.60
CA GLN A 482 -24.94 7.89 21.19
C GLN A 482 -26.45 7.56 21.16
N PRO A 483 -27.27 8.37 20.50
CA PRO A 483 -28.70 8.08 20.42
C PRO A 483 -28.86 6.71 19.76
N PRO A 484 -29.76 5.83 20.25
CA PRO A 484 -29.97 4.48 19.69
C PRO A 484 -30.34 4.47 18.19
N GLN A 485 -30.67 5.63 17.60
CA GLN A 485 -30.82 5.81 16.15
C GLN A 485 -29.50 5.74 15.35
N SER A 486 -28.34 5.72 16.02
CA SER A 486 -27.02 5.75 15.37
C SER A 486 -26.66 4.42 14.70
N ASP A 487 -26.96 3.28 15.33
CA ASP A 487 -26.54 1.96 14.84
C ASP A 487 -27.31 1.53 13.60
N ASP A 488 -28.64 1.70 13.59
CA ASP A 488 -29.46 1.39 12.41
C ASP A 488 -29.11 2.29 11.22
N TYR A 489 -28.74 3.55 11.50
CA TYR A 489 -28.27 4.45 10.46
C TYR A 489 -26.90 4.05 9.91
N LEU A 490 -25.93 3.69 10.77
CA LEU A 490 -24.62 3.19 10.33
C LEU A 490 -24.80 1.95 9.45
N LYS A 491 -25.64 1.00 9.88
CA LYS A 491 -25.99 -0.18 9.09
C LYS A 491 -26.55 0.21 7.72
N LEU A 492 -27.50 1.15 7.66
CA LEU A 492 -28.05 1.63 6.39
C LEU A 492 -26.99 2.26 5.48
N GLN A 493 -26.02 2.99 6.03
CA GLN A 493 -24.93 3.60 5.24
C GLN A 493 -23.94 2.57 4.71
N VAL A 494 -23.53 1.62 5.55
CA VAL A 494 -22.65 0.50 5.15
C VAL A 494 -23.34 -0.34 4.06
N LEU A 495 -24.62 -0.68 4.26
CA LEU A 495 -25.43 -1.40 3.27
C LEU A 495 -25.58 -0.63 1.96
N ALA A 496 -25.80 0.69 2.03
CA ALA A 496 -25.93 1.53 0.84
C ALA A 496 -24.59 1.83 0.15
N VAL A 497 -23.47 1.26 0.62
CA VAL A 497 -22.11 1.50 0.12
C VAL A 497 -21.66 2.97 0.26
N LYS A 498 -22.45 3.77 0.99
CA LYS A 498 -22.21 5.17 1.31
C LYS A 498 -21.47 5.34 2.64
N GLY A 499 -20.99 4.25 3.24
CA GLY A 499 -20.25 4.25 4.52
C GLY A 499 -19.03 5.19 4.56
N LEU A 500 -18.54 5.64 3.39
CA LEU A 500 -17.53 6.69 3.29
C LEU A 500 -18.09 8.13 3.33
N ILE A 501 -19.34 8.39 2.95
CA ILE A 501 -19.78 9.73 2.50
C ILE A 501 -20.23 10.65 3.65
N ARG A 502 -20.32 10.17 4.89
CA ARG A 502 -20.65 11.08 5.99
C ARG A 502 -19.41 11.91 6.39
N SER A 503 -19.25 13.09 5.79
CA SER A 503 -19.03 14.26 6.64
C SER A 503 -20.26 14.32 7.53
N LEU A 504 -20.09 14.33 8.85
CA LEU A 504 -21.21 14.71 9.69
C LEU A 504 -21.62 16.07 9.14
N ARG A 505 -22.75 16.15 8.43
CA ARG A 505 -23.44 17.41 8.22
C ARG A 505 -23.89 17.82 9.61
N THR A 506 -22.93 18.34 10.35
CA THR A 506 -23.14 19.12 11.54
C THR A 506 -23.84 20.35 11.02
N ASN A 507 -25.16 20.25 10.83
CA ASN A 507 -25.98 21.41 11.09
C ASN A 507 -25.45 21.95 12.41
N HIS A 508 -24.99 23.21 12.41
CA HIS A 508 -24.12 23.89 13.40
C HIS A 508 -24.54 23.81 14.89
N ALA A 509 -25.45 22.93 15.27
CA ALA A 509 -26.10 22.80 16.55
C ALA A 509 -25.35 21.94 17.60
N TYR A 510 -24.21 21.33 17.29
CA TYR A 510 -23.43 20.57 18.27
C TYR A 510 -22.05 21.22 18.52
N PRO A 511 -21.96 22.27 19.35
CA PRO A 511 -20.70 22.94 19.68
C PRO A 511 -19.68 22.05 20.43
N ASN A 512 -20.05 20.83 20.82
CA ASN A 512 -19.27 19.94 21.69
C ASN A 512 -19.06 18.54 21.06
N LEU A 513 -18.72 18.45 19.78
CA LEU A 513 -18.29 17.17 19.22
C LEU A 513 -16.94 16.75 19.86
N PRO A 514 -16.75 15.46 20.17
CA PRO A 514 -15.45 14.98 20.60
C PRO A 514 -14.43 15.20 19.49
N GLU A 515 -13.17 15.47 19.86
CA GLU A 515 -12.08 15.70 18.89
C GLU A 515 -11.92 14.54 17.89
N LEU A 516 -12.22 13.33 18.35
CA LEU A 516 -12.11 12.09 17.60
C LEU A 516 -13.42 11.33 17.64
N LEU A 517 -13.85 10.89 16.46
CA LEU A 517 -14.94 9.96 16.27
C LEU A 517 -14.36 8.63 15.85
N THR A 518 -14.75 7.55 16.54
CA THR A 518 -14.35 6.19 16.17
C THR A 518 -15.60 5.38 15.84
N GLU A 519 -15.60 4.76 14.67
CA GLU A 519 -16.61 3.82 14.20
C GLU A 519 -15.94 2.47 13.94
N VAL A 520 -16.63 1.38 14.26
CA VAL A 520 -16.16 0.02 13.96
C VAL A 520 -17.21 -0.66 13.10
N VAL A 521 -16.78 -1.17 11.95
CA VAL A 521 -17.60 -2.00 11.05
C VAL A 521 -17.01 -3.40 11.07
N ASP A 522 -17.75 -4.33 11.64
CA ASP A 522 -17.33 -5.72 11.78
C ASP A 522 -17.63 -6.55 10.51
N SER A 523 -17.42 -7.87 10.61
CA SER A 523 -17.72 -8.84 9.54
C SER A 523 -19.21 -9.14 9.38
N GLU A 524 -20.03 -8.81 10.37
CA GLU A 524 -21.47 -9.05 10.36
C GLU A 524 -22.24 -7.95 9.62
N MET A 525 -21.60 -6.81 9.37
CA MET A 525 -22.12 -5.71 8.56
C MET A 525 -21.60 -5.81 7.11
N PRO A 526 -22.30 -6.48 6.18
CA PRO A 526 -21.88 -6.55 4.79
C PRO A 526 -22.07 -5.21 4.08
N THR A 527 -21.20 -4.96 3.11
CA THR A 527 -21.44 -3.98 2.05
C THR A 527 -22.00 -4.73 0.84
N ILE A 528 -23.11 -4.26 0.26
CA ILE A 528 -23.74 -4.89 -0.91
C ILE A 528 -23.76 -3.91 -2.08
N ILE A 529 -22.97 -4.18 -3.12
CA ILE A 529 -22.98 -3.39 -4.35
C ILE A 529 -23.96 -4.00 -5.34
N VAL A 530 -24.97 -3.22 -5.72
CA VAL A 530 -26.03 -3.66 -6.64
C VAL A 530 -25.87 -3.14 -8.07
N ASN A 531 -24.97 -2.18 -8.30
CA ASN A 531 -24.80 -1.53 -9.61
C ASN A 531 -23.46 -1.90 -10.23
N GLY A 532 -23.45 -2.19 -11.54
CA GLY A 532 -22.23 -2.38 -12.34
C GLY A 532 -21.80 -3.83 -12.51
N PHE A 533 -22.41 -4.76 -11.76
CA PHE A 533 -22.07 -6.18 -11.75
C PHE A 533 -23.29 -7.06 -11.99
N LEU A 534 -23.08 -8.19 -12.68
CA LEU A 534 -24.16 -9.09 -13.08
C LEU A 534 -24.96 -9.62 -11.87
N ASN A 535 -24.28 -9.85 -10.75
CA ASN A 535 -24.86 -10.23 -9.48
C ASN A 535 -24.42 -9.23 -8.39
N PRO A 536 -25.24 -9.01 -7.34
CA PRO A 536 -24.83 -8.19 -6.22
C PRO A 536 -23.51 -8.65 -5.61
N VAL A 537 -22.60 -7.72 -5.36
CA VAL A 537 -21.28 -8.02 -4.77
C VAL A 537 -21.33 -7.77 -3.27
N GLU A 538 -21.15 -8.83 -2.49
CA GLU A 538 -21.09 -8.77 -1.04
C GLU A 538 -19.62 -8.72 -0.55
N SER A 539 -19.32 -7.84 0.41
CA SER A 539 -18.00 -7.73 1.03
C SER A 539 -18.07 -7.44 2.54
N ARG A 540 -17.17 -8.04 3.33
CA ARG A 540 -17.26 -8.17 4.80
C ARG A 540 -15.94 -7.96 5.54
N LEU A 541 -14.85 -7.53 4.90
CA LEU A 541 -13.59 -7.30 5.60
C LEU A 541 -13.77 -6.20 6.68
N PRO A 542 -13.57 -6.49 7.98
CA PRO A 542 -13.83 -5.52 9.03
C PRO A 542 -12.84 -4.35 8.96
N TYR A 543 -13.29 -3.16 9.36
CA TYR A 543 -12.43 -1.99 9.50
C TYR A 543 -12.84 -1.11 10.68
N ARG A 544 -11.87 -0.36 11.19
CA ARG A 544 -12.11 0.74 12.13
C ARG A 544 -11.91 2.05 11.39
N LYS A 545 -12.84 2.97 11.51
CA LYS A 545 -12.73 4.34 11.00
C LYS A 545 -12.49 5.28 12.17
N VAL A 546 -11.43 6.08 12.09
CA VAL A 546 -11.16 7.16 13.03
C VAL A 546 -11.21 8.47 12.27
N THR A 547 -12.11 9.36 12.66
CA THR A 547 -12.27 10.67 12.04
C THR A 547 -11.88 11.75 13.03
N ARG A 548 -10.96 12.61 12.63
CA ARG A 548 -10.64 13.83 13.39
C ARG A 548 -11.56 14.94 12.92
N THR A 549 -12.42 15.42 13.82
CA THR A 549 -13.33 16.52 13.51
C THR A 549 -12.59 17.84 13.71
N ASN A 550 -12.52 18.66 12.66
CA ASN A 550 -11.75 19.91 12.56
C ASN A 550 -10.25 19.72 12.32
N PHE A 551 -9.63 20.74 11.70
CA PHE A 551 -8.18 21.05 11.69
C PHE A 551 -7.37 20.91 10.39
N LEU A 552 -7.92 20.50 9.26
CA LEU A 552 -7.10 20.40 8.05
C LEU A 552 -7.31 21.57 7.08
N PRO A 553 -6.24 22.30 6.71
CA PRO A 553 -6.31 23.26 5.63
C PRO A 553 -6.73 22.59 4.33
N ARG A 554 -7.34 23.36 3.43
CA ARG A 554 -7.57 22.91 2.06
C ARG A 554 -6.22 22.66 1.40
N CYS A 555 -6.07 21.46 0.87
CA CYS A 555 -5.00 21.08 -0.02
C CYS A 555 -5.61 20.26 -1.16
N GLU A 556 -4.79 19.84 -2.09
CA GLU A 556 -5.28 19.05 -3.21
C GLU A 556 -5.36 17.59 -2.86
N ASP A 557 -4.34 17.08 -2.15
CA ASP A 557 -4.32 15.68 -1.78
C ASP A 557 -3.65 15.41 -0.44
N TRP A 558 -3.87 14.19 0.05
CA TRP A 558 -3.34 13.65 1.28
C TRP A 558 -2.73 12.28 1.03
N ALA A 559 -1.56 12.08 1.62
CA ALA A 559 -0.87 10.81 1.63
C ALA A 559 -0.70 10.32 3.07
N ILE A 560 -0.57 9.02 3.22
CA ILE A 560 -0.13 8.36 4.45
C ILE A 560 1.12 7.55 4.14
N TYR A 561 2.17 7.74 4.93
CA TYR A 561 3.43 7.03 4.76
C TYR A 561 4.03 6.73 6.12
N GLY A 562 4.06 5.47 6.53
CA GLY A 562 4.69 5.07 7.78
C GLY A 562 4.02 5.70 9.01
N PRO A 563 4.72 6.56 9.77
CA PRO A 563 4.15 7.34 10.87
C PRO A 563 3.64 8.74 10.43
N TYR A 564 3.57 9.02 9.13
CA TYR A 564 3.28 10.36 8.63
C TYR A 564 1.91 10.44 7.95
N ILE A 565 1.20 11.54 8.20
CA ILE A 565 0.12 12.03 7.34
C ILE A 565 0.66 13.25 6.61
N ILE A 566 0.64 13.20 5.29
CA ILE A 566 1.32 14.15 4.42
C ILE A 566 0.27 14.93 3.64
N MET A 567 0.38 16.25 3.67
CA MET A 567 -0.45 17.15 2.86
C MET A 567 0.29 17.55 1.58
N ILE A 568 -0.34 17.34 0.43
CA ILE A 568 0.22 17.61 -0.88
C ILE A 568 -0.57 18.74 -1.55
N ASN A 569 0.13 19.75 -2.07
CA ASN A 569 -0.44 20.91 -2.77
C ASN A 569 0.23 21.02 -4.15
N VAL A 570 -0.50 20.63 -5.21
CA VAL A 570 -0.02 20.44 -6.59
C VAL A 570 -0.74 21.42 -7.54
N SER A 571 -0.44 22.73 -7.42
CA SER A 571 -1.11 23.80 -8.17
C SER A 571 -1.60 23.37 -9.58
N PRO A 572 -2.93 23.22 -9.79
CA PRO A 572 -3.48 22.57 -10.97
C PRO A 572 -3.51 23.58 -12.11
N TYR A 573 -2.44 23.59 -12.91
CA TYR A 573 -2.36 24.24 -14.23
C TYR A 573 -2.33 25.78 -14.31
N ASN A 574 -1.33 26.26 -15.06
CA ASN A 574 -1.29 27.48 -15.89
C ASN A 574 -0.95 28.89 -15.36
N GLN A 575 -0.46 29.08 -14.13
CA GLN A 575 0.33 30.30 -13.84
C GLN A 575 1.45 30.01 -12.85
N CYS A 576 2.71 30.23 -13.29
CA CYS A 576 3.92 30.53 -12.50
C CYS A 576 3.89 30.23 -10.98
N SER A 577 3.54 29.01 -10.56
CA SER A 577 3.50 28.67 -9.14
C SER A 577 4.05 27.26 -8.91
N LYS A 578 4.84 27.18 -7.84
CA LYS A 578 5.63 26.03 -7.41
C LYS A 578 4.69 24.95 -6.86
N ASN A 579 4.94 23.67 -7.19
CA ASN A 579 4.39 22.55 -6.43
C ASN A 579 4.98 22.60 -5.01
N ARG A 580 4.14 22.56 -3.99
CA ARG A 580 4.54 22.78 -2.59
C ARG A 580 3.99 21.66 -1.72
N MET A 581 4.86 20.89 -1.10
CA MET A 581 4.45 20.06 0.04
C MET A 581 4.16 21.00 1.22
N SER A 582 2.89 21.16 1.61
CA SER A 582 2.50 22.27 2.51
C SER A 582 2.35 21.88 3.98
N SER A 583 2.42 20.60 4.37
CA SER A 583 2.64 20.20 5.77
C SER A 583 2.75 18.68 5.89
N CYS A 584 3.44 18.22 6.92
CA CYS A 584 3.52 16.83 7.38
C CYS A 584 3.11 16.79 8.86
N LEU A 585 2.24 15.85 9.21
CA LEU A 585 1.98 15.44 10.59
C LEU A 585 2.79 14.17 10.86
N ARG A 586 3.49 14.10 12.01
CA ARG A 586 4.31 12.95 12.44
C ARG A 586 3.76 12.36 13.73
N LEU A 587 3.88 11.06 14.01
CA LEU A 587 3.47 10.49 15.32
C LEU A 587 4.32 11.04 16.47
N LEU A 588 3.71 11.22 17.67
CA LEU A 588 4.38 11.71 18.89
C LEU A 588 5.69 10.97 19.22
N ASP A 589 6.79 11.73 19.25
CA ASP A 589 8.00 11.41 19.97
C ASP A 589 7.97 12.14 21.32
N ASP A 590 7.59 11.44 22.39
CA ASP A 590 7.82 11.91 23.76
C ASP A 590 9.32 11.85 24.09
N GLY A 591 10.10 12.68 23.40
CA GLY A 591 11.46 13.03 23.75
C GLY A 591 11.43 14.04 24.90
N SER A 592 11.23 13.55 26.12
CA SER A 592 11.68 14.17 27.39
C SER A 592 11.66 15.72 27.44
N ARG A 593 10.48 16.32 27.66
CA ARG A 593 10.40 17.61 28.36
C ARG A 593 10.05 17.37 29.83
N SER A 594 11.03 16.89 30.59
CA SER A 594 11.18 17.37 31.96
C SER A 594 11.76 18.78 31.87
N CYS A 595 10.91 19.79 31.69
CA CYS A 595 11.26 21.15 32.08
C CYS A 595 11.47 21.10 33.60
N GLY A 596 12.73 21.02 34.02
CA GLY A 596 13.12 21.33 35.39
C GLY A 596 12.69 22.75 35.68
N SER A 597 11.84 22.89 36.69
CA SER A 597 11.58 24.14 37.42
C SER A 597 12.82 24.58 38.18
#